data_AF-A0A9R0XQY6-F1
#
_entry.id   AF-A0A9R0XQY6-F1
#
_cell.length_a   1.000
_cell.length_b   1.000
_cell.length_c   1.000
_cell.angle_alpha   90.00
_cell.angle_beta   90.00
_cell.angle_gamma   90.00
#
_symmetry.space_group_name_H-M   'P 1'
#
loop_
_entity.id
_entity.type
_entity.pdbx_description
1 polymer ?
#
loop_
_entity_poly.entity_id
_entity_poly.type
_entity_poly.pdbx_seq_one_letter_code
_entity_poly.pdbx_strand_id
1 'polypeptide(L)'
;MMEEPADIPKRVDPNPIPISDTAAAIDGSSTVREERGAETGRGDRRYTMDLAQSPQRGDPTPSMACVDAKKRPCSVTPANLISKDDDNTSSSLAPLDDEDLLQEILLRLPPRPSALPRASLVCKRWRSILSNTQFLSRYRKHHRKPPLLGFFEGATSTHHDFVPVLDMKPDCIPTARFSVPKSSKSYHHWDFLGCRHGLAILLINWRREVVVWDPLTGQQHRMSFPPGLHETEGEKFWVWHAAVLCADAEDGHVHGDCFSSPFKLVLVCSGRTQASACLYESLSGVWGNIVLTMTTEAILQFRPSILIGNALFWLLSGGGVLAFDINRESLGEIEKPVDAHHTDCFSIQLLRTDDSGLGFAVLSKLSIHIWEKKLNSDAIQWVPLQKIIHLEGLFPRGMRSDLKEVEMVGYEEDSNMIVLSTYIGDFMLQLESMRFERFSKRNCTWNRIHHPYRNFYTAGKGVGWKWVDQKL
;
A
#
# COMPACT_ATOMS: atom_id res chain seq x y z
N MET A 1 -27.63 -48.81 66.08
CA MET A 1 -28.11 -47.49 65.66
C MET A 1 -26.98 -46.51 65.92
N MET A 2 -26.05 -46.42 64.95
CA MET A 2 -25.81 -45.25 64.08
C MET A 2 -25.10 -44.13 64.86
N GLU A 3 -23.78 -44.21 64.99
CA GLU A 3 -22.69 -43.75 64.09
C GLU A 3 -22.25 -42.30 64.36
N GLU A 4 -20.94 -42.17 64.62
CA GLU A 4 -20.17 -40.95 64.89
C GLU A 4 -20.11 -39.99 63.68
N PRO A 5 -19.87 -38.69 63.88
CA PRO A 5 -19.74 -37.74 62.79
C PRO A 5 -18.37 -37.86 62.11
N ALA A 6 -18.39 -38.02 60.79
CA ALA A 6 -17.21 -38.05 59.93
C ALA A 6 -16.52 -36.67 59.84
N ASP A 7 -15.20 -36.72 59.97
CA ASP A 7 -14.24 -35.63 59.88
C ASP A 7 -14.12 -35.16 58.41
N ILE A 8 -14.27 -33.86 58.17
CA ILE A 8 -14.16 -33.23 56.84
C ILE A 8 -12.69 -32.86 56.59
N PRO A 9 -12.04 -33.36 55.51
CA PRO A 9 -10.67 -32.95 55.22
C PRO A 9 -10.64 -31.51 54.71
N LYS A 10 -9.82 -30.67 55.34
CA LYS A 10 -9.46 -29.33 54.86
C LYS A 10 -8.81 -29.45 53.47
N ARG A 11 -9.39 -28.77 52.46
CA ARG A 11 -8.76 -28.54 51.17
C ARG A 11 -7.46 -27.77 51.39
N VAL A 12 -6.38 -28.30 50.82
CA VAL A 12 -5.10 -27.63 50.65
C VAL A 12 -5.23 -26.68 49.46
N ASP A 13 -5.05 -25.39 49.69
CA ASP A 13 -4.93 -24.38 48.63
C ASP A 13 -3.64 -24.61 47.84
N PRO A 14 -3.67 -24.67 46.49
CA PRO A 14 -2.45 -24.63 45.71
C PRO A 14 -1.88 -23.21 45.70
N ASN A 15 -0.63 -23.08 46.17
CA ASN A 15 0.17 -21.87 46.06
C ASN A 15 0.16 -21.30 44.62
N PRO A 16 0.01 -19.98 44.44
CA PRO A 16 0.17 -19.35 43.15
C PRO A 16 1.65 -19.35 42.73
N ILE A 17 1.90 -19.80 41.49
CA ILE A 17 3.17 -19.68 40.78
C ILE A 17 3.38 -18.19 40.43
N PRO A 18 4.56 -17.58 40.67
CA PRO A 18 4.80 -16.19 40.31
C PRO A 18 4.93 -16.05 38.78
N ILE A 19 4.01 -15.30 38.18
CA ILE A 19 4.11 -14.85 36.79
C ILE A 19 5.00 -13.60 36.80
N SER A 20 6.09 -13.64 36.04
CA SER A 20 6.99 -12.52 35.80
C SER A 20 6.31 -11.48 34.91
N ASP A 21 5.92 -10.35 35.50
CA ASP A 21 5.50 -9.16 34.77
C ASP A 21 6.69 -8.59 33.99
N THR A 22 6.61 -8.62 32.65
CA THR A 22 7.46 -7.79 31.79
C THR A 22 6.56 -6.88 30.97
N ALA A 23 6.07 -5.82 31.62
CA ALA A 23 5.42 -4.70 30.95
C ALA A 23 6.50 -3.70 30.52
N ALA A 24 6.82 -3.65 29.22
CA ALA A 24 7.63 -2.57 28.66
C ALA A 24 6.73 -1.35 28.43
N ALA A 25 6.78 -0.41 29.38
CA ALA A 25 6.24 0.93 29.22
C ALA A 25 7.20 1.76 28.35
N ILE A 26 6.69 2.36 27.28
CA ILE A 26 7.38 3.44 26.56
C ILE A 26 6.70 4.73 26.98
N ASP A 27 7.28 5.41 27.97
CA ASP A 27 7.00 6.80 28.27
C ASP A 27 8.21 7.64 27.84
N GLY A 28 7.94 8.73 27.14
CA GLY A 28 8.95 9.55 26.47
C GLY A 28 8.63 11.02 26.67
N SER A 29 8.81 11.50 27.89
CA SER A 29 8.91 12.94 28.18
C SER A 29 10.36 13.26 28.53
N SER A 30 11.00 14.13 27.74
CA SER A 30 12.31 14.69 28.07
C SER A 30 12.16 16.19 28.31
N THR A 31 12.02 16.57 29.57
CA THR A 31 12.27 17.93 30.04
C THR A 31 13.74 18.07 30.41
N VAL A 32 14.34 19.11 29.84
CA VAL A 32 15.69 19.60 30.11
C VAL A 32 15.81 19.99 31.58
N ARG A 33 16.88 19.56 32.25
CA ARG A 33 17.37 20.26 33.45
C ARG A 33 18.90 20.23 33.50
N GLU A 34 19.45 21.43 33.53
CA GLU A 34 20.84 21.75 33.85
C GLU A 34 21.28 21.08 35.15
N GLU A 35 22.54 20.67 35.23
CA GLU A 35 23.34 20.91 36.44
C GLU A 35 24.82 21.09 36.11
N ARG A 36 25.45 21.97 36.89
CA ARG A 36 26.76 22.57 36.70
C ARG A 36 27.85 21.76 37.41
N GLY A 37 29.04 21.79 36.81
CA GLY A 37 30.30 21.98 37.52
C GLY A 37 31.04 20.72 38.00
N ALA A 38 32.22 20.47 37.43
CA ALA A 38 33.50 20.66 38.12
C ALA A 38 34.68 20.28 37.20
N GLU A 39 35.72 21.10 37.29
CA GLU A 39 36.92 21.17 36.44
C GLU A 39 37.94 20.06 36.67
N THR A 40 38.76 19.81 35.64
CA THR A 40 40.24 19.62 35.63
C THR A 40 40.58 18.91 34.30
N GLY A 41 41.49 19.30 33.43
CA GLY A 41 42.47 20.36 33.34
C GLY A 41 43.50 19.93 32.28
N ARG A 42 44.03 20.92 31.54
CA ARG A 42 45.27 20.93 30.71
C ARG A 42 45.25 20.55 29.23
N GLY A 43 45.68 21.55 28.42
CA GLY A 43 46.51 21.40 27.21
C GLY A 43 45.90 22.02 25.95
N ASP A 44 45.64 23.32 25.88
CA ASP A 44 46.56 24.37 25.41
C ASP A 44 47.07 24.21 23.95
N ARG A 45 46.47 24.96 23.02
CA ARG A 45 47.17 25.88 22.10
C ARG A 45 46.19 26.77 21.31
N ARG A 46 46.30 28.06 21.59
CA ARG A 46 45.64 29.22 20.96
C ARG A 46 46.18 29.47 19.56
N TYR A 47 45.38 30.11 18.70
CA TYR A 47 45.66 31.49 18.22
C TYR A 47 44.34 32.22 17.92
N THR A 48 44.29 33.46 18.40
CA THR A 48 43.25 34.50 18.44
C THR A 48 43.04 35.18 17.07
N MET A 49 41.81 35.45 16.62
CA MET A 49 40.94 36.62 16.88
C MET A 49 41.31 37.85 16.03
N ASP A 50 40.39 38.34 15.18
CA ASP A 50 39.89 39.73 15.30
C ASP A 50 38.71 40.04 14.37
N LEU A 51 37.73 40.72 14.96
CA LEU A 51 36.61 41.44 14.35
C LEU A 51 37.06 42.85 13.97
N ALA A 52 36.56 43.40 12.85
CA ALA A 52 35.94 44.73 12.82
C ALA A 52 35.47 45.16 11.42
N GLN A 53 34.17 45.52 11.35
CA GLN A 53 33.59 46.76 10.82
C GLN A 53 33.73 47.16 9.33
N SER A 54 32.55 47.39 8.73
CA SER A 54 32.29 48.10 7.47
C SER A 54 32.74 49.58 7.49
N PRO A 55 32.84 50.22 6.30
CA PRO A 55 31.94 51.36 6.04
C PRO A 55 31.44 51.49 4.58
N GLN A 56 30.50 52.41 4.40
CA GLN A 56 29.72 52.72 3.21
C GLN A 56 30.40 53.57 2.11
N ARG A 57 29.69 53.65 0.97
CA ARG A 57 29.42 54.78 0.04
C ARG A 57 30.19 54.84 -1.28
N GLY A 58 29.41 55.03 -2.36
CA GLY A 58 29.83 55.78 -3.55
C GLY A 58 29.28 55.28 -4.89
N ASP A 59 28.10 55.78 -5.28
CA ASP A 59 27.74 55.96 -6.71
C ASP A 59 28.53 57.17 -7.27
N PRO A 60 28.86 57.22 -8.58
CA PRO A 60 27.93 57.84 -9.53
C PRO A 60 27.88 57.27 -10.97
N THR A 61 26.80 57.67 -11.64
CA THR A 61 26.40 57.56 -13.07
C THR A 61 27.44 58.03 -14.10
N PRO A 62 27.22 57.72 -15.40
CA PRO A 62 26.72 58.77 -16.29
C PRO A 62 25.58 58.36 -17.25
N SER A 63 24.89 59.42 -17.69
CA SER A 63 23.75 59.53 -18.59
C SER A 63 24.16 59.61 -20.07
N MET A 64 23.32 59.12 -21.00
CA MET A 64 22.88 59.95 -22.15
C MET A 64 21.62 59.42 -22.90
N ALA A 65 20.76 60.39 -23.21
CA ALA A 65 19.47 60.45 -23.92
C ALA A 65 19.38 59.76 -25.31
N CYS A 66 18.29 59.04 -25.64
CA CYS A 66 17.01 59.45 -26.29
C CYS A 66 17.10 59.96 -27.74
N VAL A 67 16.45 59.25 -28.69
CA VAL A 67 15.66 59.83 -29.80
C VAL A 67 14.47 58.91 -30.15
N ASP A 68 13.27 59.47 -30.09
CA ASP A 68 11.96 58.97 -30.54
C ASP A 68 11.71 59.27 -32.03
N ALA A 69 10.95 58.43 -32.76
CA ALA A 69 9.95 58.86 -33.76
C ALA A 69 9.09 57.72 -34.41
N LYS A 70 7.83 57.60 -33.96
CA LYS A 70 6.53 57.55 -34.68
C LYS A 70 6.27 56.70 -35.97
N LYS A 71 5.32 55.74 -35.80
CA LYS A 71 4.01 55.45 -36.52
C LYS A 71 3.86 55.47 -38.07
N ARG A 72 3.51 54.27 -38.63
CA ARG A 72 2.43 53.79 -39.59
C ARG A 72 1.96 54.67 -40.81
N PRO A 73 1.38 54.15 -41.94
CA PRO A 73 0.38 53.05 -42.08
C PRO A 73 0.40 52.18 -43.40
N CYS A 74 -0.73 51.50 -43.68
CA CYS A 74 -0.99 50.31 -44.53
C CYS A 74 -1.21 50.47 -46.06
N SER A 75 -1.22 49.29 -46.72
CA SER A 75 -2.04 48.81 -47.87
C SER A 75 -1.56 49.03 -49.32
N VAL A 76 -1.58 47.95 -50.12
CA VAL A 76 -2.35 47.77 -51.38
C VAL A 76 -2.09 46.37 -51.98
N THR A 77 -3.17 45.68 -52.38
CA THR A 77 -3.25 44.43 -53.17
C THR A 77 -3.15 44.72 -54.68
N PRO A 78 -2.93 43.71 -55.53
CA PRO A 78 -4.05 43.32 -56.41
C PRO A 78 -4.17 41.80 -56.63
N ALA A 79 -5.34 41.40 -57.11
CA ALA A 79 -5.83 40.03 -57.29
C ALA A 79 -5.77 39.56 -58.76
N ASN A 80 -6.12 38.26 -58.95
CA ASN A 80 -6.72 37.57 -60.13
C ASN A 80 -5.75 36.98 -61.19
N LEU A 81 -5.90 35.77 -61.78
CA LEU A 81 -6.90 34.67 -61.79
C LEU A 81 -6.25 33.34 -62.30
N ILE A 82 -6.74 32.19 -61.79
CA ILE A 82 -7.04 30.88 -62.41
C ILE A 82 -6.04 30.21 -63.40
N SER A 83 -5.59 28.99 -63.04
CA SER A 83 -5.71 27.78 -63.87
C SER A 83 -5.64 26.50 -63.02
N LYS A 84 -6.60 25.60 -63.24
CA LYS A 84 -6.56 24.18 -62.85
C LYS A 84 -5.40 23.50 -63.58
N ASP A 85 -4.75 22.54 -62.93
CA ASP A 85 -4.67 21.15 -63.42
C ASP A 85 -4.09 20.24 -62.34
N ASP A 86 -4.69 19.07 -62.25
CA ASP A 86 -4.33 17.94 -61.41
C ASP A 86 -2.97 17.36 -61.82
N ASP A 87 -2.12 17.01 -60.86
CA ASP A 87 -1.30 15.80 -60.99
C ASP A 87 -0.70 15.36 -59.64
N ASN A 88 -1.35 14.34 -59.08
CA ASN A 88 -0.72 13.10 -58.62
C ASN A 88 0.58 13.24 -57.80
N THR A 89 0.51 13.84 -56.62
CA THR A 89 1.47 13.51 -55.55
C THR A 89 0.92 12.30 -54.79
N SER A 90 1.24 11.10 -55.29
CA SER A 90 1.21 9.88 -54.49
C SER A 90 2.12 10.08 -53.29
N SER A 91 1.56 10.57 -52.18
CA SER A 91 2.25 10.57 -50.90
C SER A 91 2.39 9.12 -50.48
N SER A 92 3.58 8.57 -50.68
CA SER A 92 4.06 7.39 -49.96
C SER A 92 4.08 7.74 -48.46
N LEU A 93 2.92 7.68 -47.81
CA LEU A 93 2.81 7.67 -46.36
C LEU A 93 3.60 6.45 -45.86
N ALA A 94 4.49 6.66 -44.90
CA ALA A 94 5.20 5.56 -44.30
C ALA A 94 4.15 4.59 -43.71
N PRO A 95 4.37 3.26 -43.70
CA PRO A 95 3.39 2.30 -43.15
C PRO A 95 2.95 2.57 -41.70
N LEU A 96 3.68 3.43 -40.98
CA LEU A 96 3.44 3.87 -39.62
C LEU A 96 2.64 5.18 -39.51
N ASP A 97 2.25 5.78 -40.64
CA ASP A 97 1.39 6.97 -40.65
C ASP A 97 -0.09 6.66 -40.44
N ASP A 98 -0.45 5.38 -40.52
CA ASP A 98 -1.72 4.89 -40.00
C ASP A 98 -1.72 4.93 -38.45
N GLU A 99 -2.43 5.92 -37.90
CA GLU A 99 -2.62 6.08 -36.45
C GLU A 99 -3.18 4.82 -35.79
N ASP A 100 -3.98 4.03 -36.51
CA ASP A 100 -4.57 2.80 -35.98
C ASP A 100 -3.49 1.71 -35.85
N LEU A 101 -2.64 1.52 -36.87
CA LEU A 101 -1.52 0.57 -36.80
C LEU A 101 -0.50 0.93 -35.71
N LEU A 102 -0.17 2.21 -35.57
CA LEU A 102 0.75 2.66 -34.53
C LEU A 102 0.19 2.41 -33.13
N GLN A 103 -1.10 2.70 -32.91
CA GLN A 103 -1.77 2.37 -31.65
C GLN A 103 -1.74 0.86 -31.39
N GLU A 104 -2.01 0.02 -32.38
CA GLU A 104 -1.95 -1.45 -32.26
C GLU A 104 -0.54 -1.97 -31.92
N ILE A 105 0.51 -1.31 -32.40
CA ILE A 105 1.90 -1.65 -32.03
C ILE A 105 2.16 -1.26 -30.57
N LEU A 106 1.79 -0.03 -30.19
CA LEU A 106 1.99 0.47 -28.83
C LEU A 106 1.19 -0.31 -27.78
N LEU A 107 0.00 -0.81 -28.15
CA LEU A 107 -0.84 -1.65 -27.29
C LEU A 107 -0.18 -2.99 -26.93
N ARG A 108 0.70 -3.51 -27.79
CA ARG A 108 1.41 -4.78 -27.57
C ARG A 108 2.68 -4.64 -26.73
N LEU A 109 3.07 -3.42 -26.36
CA LEU A 109 4.22 -3.22 -25.48
C LEU A 109 3.97 -3.88 -24.11
N PRO A 110 4.93 -4.63 -23.56
CA PRO A 110 4.73 -5.32 -22.30
C PRO A 110 4.44 -4.32 -21.17
N PRO A 111 3.63 -4.69 -20.16
CA PRO A 111 3.26 -3.81 -19.05
C PRO A 111 4.39 -3.71 -18.03
N ARG A 112 5.59 -3.37 -18.50
CA ARG A 112 6.76 -3.09 -17.68
C ARG A 112 6.80 -1.61 -17.33
N PRO A 113 7.25 -1.24 -16.11
CA PRO A 113 7.33 0.15 -15.72
C PRO A 113 8.14 1.03 -16.68
N SER A 114 9.15 0.50 -17.37
CA SER A 114 9.92 1.30 -18.33
C SER A 114 9.30 1.43 -19.72
N ALA A 115 8.35 0.56 -20.11
CA ALA A 115 7.94 0.41 -21.50
C ALA A 115 7.23 1.65 -22.07
N LEU A 116 6.11 2.06 -21.47
CA LEU A 116 5.35 3.22 -21.94
C LEU A 116 6.11 4.54 -21.76
N PRO A 117 6.80 4.79 -20.62
CA PRO A 117 7.64 5.98 -20.50
C PRO A 117 8.69 6.09 -21.59
N ARG A 118 9.42 5.02 -21.91
CA ARG A 118 10.43 5.05 -22.96
C ARG A 118 9.82 5.25 -24.34
N ALA A 119 8.71 4.59 -24.64
CA ALA A 119 7.96 4.82 -25.88
C ALA A 119 7.52 6.30 -26.01
N SER A 120 7.08 6.93 -24.92
CA SER A 120 6.68 8.35 -24.92
C SER A 120 7.82 9.35 -25.18
N LEU A 121 9.08 8.88 -25.14
CA LEU A 121 10.26 9.69 -25.43
C LEU A 121 10.71 9.59 -26.90
N VAL A 122 10.17 8.64 -27.68
CA VAL A 122 10.55 8.45 -29.09
C VAL A 122 10.20 9.67 -29.93
N CYS A 123 8.95 10.15 -29.88
CA CYS A 123 8.53 11.36 -30.57
C CYS A 123 7.25 11.97 -29.95
N LYS A 124 6.90 13.20 -30.36
CA LYS A 124 5.69 13.90 -29.90
C LYS A 124 4.41 13.12 -30.21
N ARG A 125 4.36 12.45 -31.36
CA ARG A 125 3.21 11.63 -31.79
C ARG A 125 2.98 10.46 -30.84
N TRP A 126 4.00 9.67 -30.55
CA TRP A 126 3.92 8.57 -29.58
C TRP A 126 3.51 9.07 -28.19
N ARG A 127 4.11 10.18 -27.73
CA ARG A 127 3.72 10.80 -26.46
C ARG A 127 2.24 11.19 -26.43
N SER A 128 1.72 11.75 -27.52
CA SER A 128 0.31 12.14 -27.63
C SER A 128 -0.61 10.94 -27.48
N ILE A 129 -0.34 9.85 -28.22
CA ILE A 129 -1.09 8.60 -28.16
C ILE A 129 -1.04 8.01 -26.75
N LEU A 130 0.14 7.89 -26.17
CA LEU A 130 0.34 7.28 -24.84
C LEU A 130 -0.21 8.12 -23.68
N SER A 131 -0.49 9.40 -23.93
CA SER A 131 -1.14 10.29 -22.95
C SER A 131 -2.66 10.39 -23.15
N ASN A 132 -3.21 9.68 -24.14
CA ASN A 132 -4.65 9.65 -24.43
C ASN A 132 -5.35 8.65 -23.48
N THR A 133 -6.41 9.09 -22.80
CA THR A 133 -7.17 8.27 -21.85
C THR A 133 -7.83 7.06 -22.52
N GLN A 134 -8.31 7.18 -23.76
CA GLN A 134 -8.89 6.07 -24.52
C GLN A 134 -7.82 5.00 -24.83
N PHE A 135 -6.62 5.42 -25.23
CA PHE A 135 -5.50 4.49 -25.46
C PHE A 135 -5.12 3.78 -24.15
N LEU A 136 -4.99 4.52 -23.04
CA LEU A 136 -4.66 3.91 -21.74
C LEU A 136 -5.74 2.93 -21.28
N SER A 137 -7.02 3.24 -21.49
CA SER A 137 -8.11 2.29 -21.23
C SER A 137 -7.99 1.03 -22.08
N ARG A 138 -7.73 1.16 -23.39
CA ARG A 138 -7.47 0.02 -24.30
C ARG A 138 -6.25 -0.79 -23.86
N TYR A 139 -5.17 -0.13 -23.44
CA TYR A 139 -3.94 -0.76 -22.97
C TYR A 139 -4.19 -1.62 -21.72
N ARG A 140 -4.88 -1.03 -20.72
CA ARG A 140 -5.29 -1.74 -19.51
C ARG A 140 -6.17 -2.94 -19.87
N LYS A 141 -7.21 -2.74 -20.70
CA LYS A 141 -8.09 -3.81 -21.19
C LYS A 141 -7.35 -4.93 -21.92
N HIS A 142 -6.33 -4.59 -22.71
CA HIS A 142 -5.50 -5.54 -23.44
C HIS A 142 -4.69 -6.42 -22.49
N HIS A 143 -4.06 -5.83 -21.46
CA HIS A 143 -3.21 -6.57 -20.52
C HIS A 143 -3.95 -7.21 -19.35
N ARG A 144 -5.15 -6.74 -19.01
CA ARG A 144 -6.07 -7.24 -17.96
C ARG A 144 -5.54 -7.21 -16.52
N LYS A 145 -4.36 -7.76 -16.27
CA LYS A 145 -3.75 -7.85 -14.95
C LYS A 145 -2.64 -6.80 -14.81
N PRO A 146 -2.77 -5.81 -13.90
CA PRO A 146 -1.70 -4.86 -13.65
C PRO A 146 -0.44 -5.56 -13.10
N PRO A 147 0.76 -5.07 -13.44
CA PRO A 147 2.01 -5.56 -12.86
C PRO A 147 2.13 -5.14 -11.38
N LEU A 148 2.86 -5.92 -10.59
CA LEU A 148 3.27 -5.53 -9.25
C LEU A 148 4.40 -4.51 -9.37
N LEU A 149 4.15 -3.27 -8.92
CA LEU A 149 5.14 -2.20 -9.03
C LEU A 149 6.08 -2.19 -7.82
N GLY A 150 5.56 -2.51 -6.64
CA GLY A 150 6.28 -2.44 -5.38
C GLY A 150 5.41 -2.75 -4.19
N PHE A 151 5.98 -2.49 -3.01
CA PHE A 151 5.32 -2.60 -1.72
C PHE A 151 5.41 -1.26 -0.99
N PHE A 152 4.33 -0.87 -0.33
CA PHE A 152 4.43 0.10 0.75
C PHE A 152 4.79 -0.64 2.02
N GLU A 153 5.97 -0.34 2.55
CA GLU A 153 6.59 -1.04 3.67
C GLU A 153 6.64 -0.10 4.88
N GLY A 154 6.15 -0.57 6.03
CA GLY A 154 6.15 0.21 7.26
C GLY A 154 6.22 -0.66 8.51
N ALA A 155 6.91 -0.19 9.54
CA ALA A 155 6.92 -0.84 10.87
C ALA A 155 5.72 -0.44 11.74
N THR A 156 5.01 0.62 11.33
CA THR A 156 3.85 1.20 12.01
C THR A 156 2.87 1.65 10.95
N SER A 157 1.60 1.83 11.31
CA SER A 157 0.58 2.36 10.41
C SER A 157 0.94 3.73 9.82
N THR A 158 1.79 4.52 10.48
CA THR A 158 1.98 5.95 10.20
C THR A 158 3.14 6.27 9.26
N HIS A 159 4.08 5.35 9.09
CA HIS A 159 5.32 5.56 8.33
C HIS A 159 5.51 4.42 7.34
N HIS A 160 5.26 4.72 6.06
CA HIS A 160 5.41 3.78 4.96
C HIS A 160 6.27 4.36 3.84
N ASP A 161 7.27 3.60 3.44
CA ASP A 161 8.12 3.89 2.29
C ASP A 161 7.79 2.94 1.15
N PHE A 162 7.88 3.42 -0.08
CA PHE A 162 7.64 2.59 -1.25
C PHE A 162 8.94 1.88 -1.68
N VAL A 163 8.89 0.56 -1.75
CA VAL A 163 9.98 -0.31 -2.20
C VAL A 163 9.58 -0.98 -3.51
N PRO A 164 10.23 -0.65 -4.65
CA PRO A 164 9.89 -1.25 -5.93
C PRO A 164 10.32 -2.73 -5.97
N VAL A 165 9.55 -3.58 -6.65
CA VAL A 165 9.93 -5.00 -6.83
C VAL A 165 11.08 -5.15 -7.83
N LEU A 166 11.15 -4.25 -8.81
CA LEU A 166 12.15 -4.25 -9.88
C LEU A 166 13.17 -3.14 -9.64
N ASP A 167 14.14 -3.39 -8.77
CA ASP A 167 15.25 -2.46 -8.51
C ASP A 167 16.38 -2.51 -9.56
N MET A 168 16.21 -3.33 -10.61
CA MET A 168 17.18 -3.45 -11.69
C MET A 168 16.81 -2.56 -12.88
N LYS A 169 17.76 -1.74 -13.34
CA LYS A 169 17.64 -0.98 -14.59
C LYS A 169 17.34 -1.94 -15.75
N PRO A 170 16.41 -1.61 -16.67
CA PRO A 170 15.79 -0.29 -16.88
C PRO A 170 14.46 -0.04 -16.17
N ASP A 171 13.93 -1.00 -15.39
CA ASP A 171 12.57 -0.97 -14.82
C ASP A 171 12.47 -0.31 -13.42
N CYS A 172 13.53 0.38 -12.99
CA CYS A 172 13.55 1.10 -11.72
C CYS A 172 12.53 2.25 -11.71
N ILE A 173 11.67 2.24 -10.69
CA ILE A 173 10.62 3.24 -10.49
C ILE A 173 11.10 4.24 -9.44
N PRO A 174 11.09 5.56 -9.71
CA PRO A 174 11.47 6.55 -8.71
C PRO A 174 10.52 6.52 -7.50
N THR A 175 11.04 6.09 -6.34
CA THR A 175 10.27 5.96 -5.08
C THR A 175 9.62 7.26 -4.64
N ALA A 176 10.25 8.41 -4.94
CA ALA A 176 9.74 9.74 -4.62
C ALA A 176 8.33 10.00 -5.20
N ARG A 177 7.95 9.34 -6.31
CA ARG A 177 6.59 9.46 -6.88
C ARG A 177 5.51 8.85 -5.99
N PHE A 178 5.88 7.87 -5.17
CA PHE A 178 4.99 7.12 -4.28
C PHE A 178 5.15 7.58 -2.83
N SER A 179 5.59 8.82 -2.62
CA SER A 179 5.72 9.35 -1.26
C SER A 179 4.33 9.45 -0.63
N VAL A 180 4.10 8.68 0.43
CA VAL A 180 2.84 8.71 1.17
C VAL A 180 2.59 10.13 1.67
N PRO A 181 1.38 10.69 1.49
CA PRO A 181 1.03 12.00 2.01
C PRO A 181 1.33 12.11 3.52
N LYS A 182 2.13 13.10 3.90
CA LYS A 182 2.51 13.34 5.30
C LYS A 182 1.75 14.55 5.83
N SER A 183 1.36 14.47 7.10
CA SER A 183 0.93 15.65 7.84
C SER A 183 2.12 16.54 8.17
N SER A 184 1.91 17.86 8.14
CA SER A 184 2.92 18.84 8.53
C SER A 184 3.21 18.86 10.03
N LYS A 185 2.37 18.22 10.85
CA LYS A 185 2.53 18.15 12.31
C LYS A 185 2.73 16.71 12.76
N SER A 186 3.69 16.49 13.66
CA SER A 186 4.11 15.17 14.16
C SER A 186 3.00 14.36 14.85
N TYR A 187 2.00 15.02 15.45
CA TYR A 187 0.92 14.36 16.20
C TYR A 187 -0.33 14.04 15.35
N HIS A 188 -0.33 14.40 14.07
CA HIS A 188 -1.46 14.18 13.16
C HIS A 188 -1.08 13.12 12.13
N HIS A 189 -0.74 11.92 12.57
CA HIS A 189 -0.37 10.85 11.67
C HIS A 189 -1.55 10.38 10.81
N TRP A 190 -1.22 9.86 9.64
CA TRP A 190 -2.17 9.24 8.73
C TRP A 190 -1.84 7.75 8.75
N ASP A 191 -2.82 6.92 9.08
CA ASP A 191 -2.64 5.48 9.13
C ASP A 191 -2.84 4.91 7.73
N PHE A 192 -1.81 4.27 7.19
CA PHE A 192 -1.87 3.52 5.95
C PHE A 192 -2.47 2.14 6.23
N LEU A 193 -3.55 1.80 5.53
CA LEU A 193 -4.32 0.58 5.79
C LEU A 193 -4.13 -0.49 4.70
N GLY A 194 -3.64 -0.10 3.53
CA GLY A 194 -3.35 -1.02 2.45
C GLY A 194 -3.61 -0.46 1.07
N CYS A 195 -3.41 -1.33 0.08
CA CYS A 195 -3.62 -1.06 -1.34
C CYS A 195 -4.52 -2.12 -1.96
N ARG A 196 -5.42 -1.71 -2.84
CA ARG A 196 -6.20 -2.61 -3.68
C ARG A 196 -6.55 -1.93 -4.99
N HIS A 197 -6.47 -2.67 -6.09
CA HIS A 197 -6.86 -2.21 -7.43
C HIS A 197 -6.21 -0.89 -7.91
N GLY A 198 -4.97 -0.62 -7.49
CA GLY A 198 -4.24 0.61 -7.84
C GLY A 198 -4.54 1.81 -6.93
N LEU A 199 -5.40 1.63 -5.93
CA LEU A 199 -5.74 2.64 -4.92
C LEU A 199 -5.10 2.27 -3.57
N ALA A 200 -4.77 3.28 -2.79
CA ALA A 200 -4.30 3.17 -1.42
C ALA A 200 -5.30 3.84 -0.47
N ILE A 201 -5.35 3.37 0.78
CA ILE A 201 -6.22 3.93 1.82
C ILE A 201 -5.40 4.49 2.95
N LEU A 202 -5.72 5.72 3.33
CA LEU A 202 -5.17 6.43 4.46
C LEU A 202 -6.30 6.82 5.40
N LEU A 203 -6.06 6.72 6.70
CA LEU A 203 -7.02 7.07 7.74
C LEU A 203 -6.48 8.24 8.57
N ILE A 204 -7.32 9.25 8.77
CA ILE A 204 -7.00 10.41 9.58
C ILE A 204 -7.86 10.34 10.84
N ASN A 205 -7.41 9.54 11.80
CA ASN A 205 -8.19 9.18 13.00
C ASN A 205 -8.69 10.40 13.78
N TRP A 206 -7.83 11.41 13.99
CA TRP A 206 -8.19 12.61 14.75
C TRP A 206 -9.23 13.51 14.08
N ARG A 207 -9.43 13.39 12.75
CA ARG A 207 -10.51 14.07 12.02
C ARG A 207 -11.71 13.20 11.73
N ARG A 208 -11.60 11.88 12.00
CA ARG A 208 -12.57 10.89 11.53
C ARG A 208 -12.79 11.04 10.01
N GLU A 209 -11.69 11.06 9.26
CA GLU A 209 -11.70 11.09 7.79
C GLU A 209 -10.99 9.86 7.22
N VAL A 210 -11.56 9.30 6.16
CA VAL A 210 -10.93 8.30 5.30
C VAL A 210 -10.50 8.99 4.01
N VAL A 211 -9.30 8.66 3.53
CA VAL A 211 -8.75 9.16 2.27
C VAL A 211 -8.43 7.99 1.37
N VAL A 212 -9.11 7.91 0.25
CA VAL A 212 -8.68 7.08 -0.89
C VAL A 212 -7.66 7.90 -1.66
N TRP A 213 -6.52 7.30 -1.99
CA TRP A 213 -5.39 7.96 -2.64
C TRP A 213 -4.93 7.14 -3.85
N ASP A 214 -4.64 7.82 -4.96
CA ASP A 214 -3.94 7.23 -6.11
C ASP A 214 -2.46 7.56 -6.03
N PRO A 215 -1.60 6.58 -5.74
CA PRO A 215 -0.16 6.81 -5.68
C PRO A 215 0.50 7.25 -6.99
N LEU A 216 -0.09 6.97 -8.16
CA LEU A 216 0.50 7.37 -9.45
C LEU A 216 0.18 8.81 -9.82
N THR A 217 -1.06 9.24 -9.60
CA THR A 217 -1.53 10.57 -10.00
C THR A 217 -1.48 11.59 -8.86
N GLY A 218 -1.41 11.11 -7.62
CA GLY A 218 -1.51 11.95 -6.42
C GLY A 218 -2.94 12.38 -6.09
N GLN A 219 -3.94 11.93 -6.86
CA GLN A 219 -5.35 12.27 -6.63
C GLN A 219 -5.83 11.70 -5.28
N GLN A 220 -6.70 12.44 -4.60
CA GLN A 220 -7.26 12.06 -3.30
C GLN A 220 -8.77 12.26 -3.32
N HIS A 221 -9.50 11.30 -2.73
CA HIS A 221 -10.91 11.41 -2.41
C HIS A 221 -11.07 11.28 -0.90
N ARG A 222 -11.63 12.31 -0.26
CA ARG A 222 -11.76 12.39 1.20
C ARG A 222 -13.21 12.33 1.60
N MET A 223 -13.47 11.65 2.71
CA MET A 223 -14.81 11.41 3.22
C MET A 223 -14.77 11.31 4.74
N SER A 224 -15.74 11.93 5.40
CA SER A 224 -15.93 11.81 6.84
C SER A 224 -16.47 10.43 7.20
N PHE A 225 -16.23 9.98 8.42
CA PHE A 225 -16.79 8.72 8.94
C PHE A 225 -18.33 8.75 8.91
N PRO A 226 -18.97 7.58 8.82
CA PRO A 226 -20.43 7.49 8.85
C PRO A 226 -20.96 8.02 10.19
N PRO A 227 -22.03 8.85 10.19
CA PRO A 227 -22.71 9.22 11.41
C PRO A 227 -23.23 7.97 12.14
N GLY A 228 -22.95 7.84 13.44
CA GLY A 228 -23.36 6.69 14.24
C GLY A 228 -22.32 5.56 14.32
N LEU A 229 -21.30 5.54 13.45
CA LEU A 229 -20.22 4.57 13.55
C LEU A 229 -19.20 5.08 14.55
N HIS A 230 -19.25 4.53 15.75
CA HIS A 230 -18.46 4.98 16.89
C HIS A 230 -17.83 3.80 17.62
N GLU A 231 -16.90 4.14 18.49
CA GLU A 231 -16.24 3.19 19.38
C GLU A 231 -17.25 2.76 20.45
N THR A 232 -17.35 1.46 20.71
CA THR A 232 -18.30 0.94 21.69
C THR A 232 -17.94 1.44 23.08
N GLU A 233 -18.91 2.03 23.78
CA GLU A 233 -18.71 2.57 25.12
C GLU A 233 -18.29 1.47 26.11
N GLY A 234 -17.22 1.73 26.86
CA GLY A 234 -16.68 0.80 27.87
C GLY A 234 -15.51 -0.06 27.42
N GLU A 235 -15.22 -0.13 26.11
CA GLU A 235 -14.00 -0.76 25.62
C GLU A 235 -12.83 0.22 25.62
N LYS A 236 -11.63 -0.26 25.98
CA LYS A 236 -10.41 0.57 26.04
C LYS A 236 -9.59 0.55 24.74
N PHE A 237 -9.82 -0.42 23.87
CA PHE A 237 -9.00 -0.67 22.69
C PHE A 237 -9.89 -1.00 21.49
N TRP A 238 -9.81 -0.16 20.47
CA TRP A 238 -10.50 -0.32 19.20
C TRP A 238 -9.50 -0.14 18.06
N VAL A 239 -9.78 -0.80 16.95
CA VAL A 239 -8.99 -0.75 15.73
C VAL A 239 -9.90 -0.31 14.59
N TRP A 240 -9.49 0.75 13.91
CA TRP A 240 -10.12 1.18 12.67
C TRP A 240 -9.38 0.59 11.49
N HIS A 241 -10.12 -0.04 10.58
CA HIS A 241 -9.58 -0.54 9.32
C HIS A 241 -10.54 -0.21 8.18
N ALA A 242 -10.04 -0.19 6.95
CA ALA A 242 -10.86 0.00 5.77
C ALA A 242 -10.31 -0.80 4.58
N ALA A 243 -11.16 -1.04 3.60
CA ALA A 243 -10.79 -1.66 2.33
C ALA A 243 -11.57 -0.99 1.19
N VAL A 244 -10.89 -0.75 0.07
CA VAL A 244 -11.44 -0.10 -1.13
C VAL A 244 -11.51 -1.13 -2.23
N LEU A 245 -12.60 -1.11 -3.00
CA LEU A 245 -12.78 -1.93 -4.19
C LEU A 245 -13.37 -1.07 -5.31
N CYS A 246 -13.06 -1.39 -6.56
CA CYS A 246 -13.65 -0.65 -7.68
C CYS A 246 -15.00 -1.29 -7.99
N ALA A 247 -16.03 -0.49 -8.27
CA ALA A 247 -17.41 -0.97 -8.36
C ALA A 247 -17.64 -1.89 -9.58
N ASP A 248 -16.86 -1.72 -10.66
CA ASP A 248 -17.12 -2.35 -11.96
C ASP A 248 -16.35 -3.66 -12.21
N ALA A 249 -16.10 -4.48 -11.18
CA ALA A 249 -15.31 -5.71 -11.33
C ALA A 249 -15.90 -6.71 -12.37
N GLU A 250 -17.21 -6.63 -12.66
CA GLU A 250 -17.90 -7.57 -13.55
C GLU A 250 -17.87 -7.17 -15.04
N ASP A 251 -17.60 -5.90 -15.39
CA ASP A 251 -17.78 -5.41 -16.77
C ASP A 251 -16.48 -5.26 -17.58
N GLY A 252 -15.47 -6.07 -17.24
CA GLY A 252 -14.15 -6.01 -17.88
C GLY A 252 -13.37 -4.74 -17.54
N HIS A 253 -13.73 -4.05 -16.45
CA HIS A 253 -12.96 -2.95 -15.89
C HIS A 253 -11.60 -3.47 -15.41
N VAL A 254 -10.53 -2.94 -15.98
CA VAL A 254 -9.18 -3.32 -15.58
C VAL A 254 -8.67 -2.37 -14.50
N HIS A 255 -8.32 -2.95 -13.35
CA HIS A 255 -7.76 -2.23 -12.20
C HIS A 255 -6.52 -1.39 -12.61
N GLY A 256 -6.56 -0.09 -12.28
CA GLY A 256 -5.51 0.89 -12.64
C GLY A 256 -6.03 2.22 -13.21
N ASP A 257 -7.34 2.40 -13.31
CA ASP A 257 -8.01 3.69 -13.53
C ASP A 257 -9.15 3.94 -12.52
N CYS A 258 -9.07 3.30 -11.35
CA CYS A 258 -10.20 3.25 -10.42
C CYS A 258 -10.56 4.60 -9.78
N PHE A 259 -9.76 5.65 -9.95
CA PHE A 259 -10.18 7.01 -9.58
C PHE A 259 -11.11 7.66 -10.61
N SER A 260 -11.05 7.22 -11.86
CA SER A 260 -11.92 7.68 -12.93
C SER A 260 -13.27 6.94 -12.95
N SER A 261 -13.41 5.88 -12.15
CA SER A 261 -14.59 5.04 -12.04
C SER A 261 -15.14 5.05 -10.62
N PRO A 262 -16.43 4.68 -10.41
CA PRO A 262 -16.96 4.50 -9.08
C PRO A 262 -16.22 3.41 -8.31
N PHE A 263 -16.07 3.62 -7.01
CA PHE A 263 -15.50 2.67 -6.07
C PHE A 263 -16.41 2.50 -4.86
N LYS A 264 -16.28 1.36 -4.19
CA LYS A 264 -16.87 1.11 -2.88
C LYS A 264 -15.79 1.05 -1.83
N LEU A 265 -16.11 1.49 -0.62
CA LEU A 265 -15.21 1.45 0.52
C LEU A 265 -15.94 0.87 1.73
N VAL A 266 -15.34 -0.11 2.38
CA VAL A 266 -15.84 -0.64 3.65
C VAL A 266 -14.96 -0.08 4.75
N LEU A 267 -15.57 0.62 5.70
CA LEU A 267 -14.93 1.06 6.95
C LEU A 267 -15.38 0.15 8.08
N VAL A 268 -14.44 -0.30 8.88
CA VAL A 268 -14.65 -1.23 9.99
C VAL A 268 -14.08 -0.63 11.26
N CYS A 269 -14.86 -0.67 12.32
CA CYS A 269 -14.43 -0.40 13.70
C CYS A 269 -14.54 -1.72 14.46
N SER A 270 -13.43 -2.22 14.98
CA SER A 270 -13.38 -3.49 15.70
C SER A 270 -12.80 -3.31 17.09
N GLY A 271 -13.58 -3.70 18.08
CA GLY A 271 -13.19 -3.87 19.47
C GLY A 271 -12.95 -5.34 19.80
N ARG A 272 -12.80 -5.64 21.10
CA ARG A 272 -12.60 -7.02 21.59
C ARG A 272 -13.89 -7.80 21.75
N THR A 273 -15.03 -7.15 21.88
CA THR A 273 -16.33 -7.83 22.04
C THR A 273 -17.28 -7.59 20.88
N GLN A 274 -17.00 -6.57 20.07
CA GLN A 274 -17.88 -6.16 18.99
C GLN A 274 -17.09 -5.59 17.81
N ALA A 275 -17.60 -5.83 16.61
CA ALA A 275 -17.19 -5.11 15.42
C ALA A 275 -18.40 -4.51 14.72
N SER A 276 -18.16 -3.39 14.06
CA SER A 276 -19.13 -2.70 13.23
C SER A 276 -18.51 -2.32 11.91
N ALA A 277 -19.30 -2.34 10.85
CA ALA A 277 -18.87 -2.01 9.50
C ALA A 277 -19.91 -1.17 8.79
N CYS A 278 -19.45 -0.34 7.86
CA CYS A 278 -20.30 0.47 7.01
C CYS A 278 -19.71 0.54 5.60
N LEU A 279 -20.58 0.37 4.60
CA LEU A 279 -20.24 0.46 3.19
C LEU A 279 -20.43 1.89 2.70
N TYR A 280 -19.51 2.40 1.91
CA TYR A 280 -19.63 3.66 1.17
C TYR A 280 -19.60 3.38 -0.31
N GLU A 281 -20.44 4.09 -1.06
CA GLU A 281 -20.42 4.07 -2.51
C GLU A 281 -20.06 5.45 -3.05
N SER A 282 -18.99 5.54 -3.85
CA SER A 282 -18.52 6.83 -4.35
C SER A 282 -19.45 7.45 -5.38
N LEU A 283 -20.30 6.66 -6.04
CA LEU A 283 -21.26 7.13 -7.04
C LEU A 283 -22.35 8.01 -6.39
N SER A 284 -22.91 7.55 -5.28
CA SER A 284 -23.90 8.29 -4.50
C SER A 284 -23.24 9.28 -3.53
N GLY A 285 -22.00 8.98 -3.11
CA GLY A 285 -21.30 9.74 -2.09
C GLY A 285 -21.85 9.53 -0.69
N VAL A 286 -22.58 8.43 -0.45
CA VAL A 286 -23.31 8.16 0.79
C VAL A 286 -22.83 6.87 1.45
N TRP A 287 -22.86 6.86 2.77
CA TRP A 287 -22.67 5.67 3.60
C TRP A 287 -23.98 4.89 3.71
N GLY A 288 -23.90 3.58 3.56
CA GLY A 288 -24.98 2.63 3.78
C GLY A 288 -25.28 2.40 5.26
N ASN A 289 -25.89 1.27 5.56
CA ASN A 289 -26.26 0.95 6.93
C ASN A 289 -25.03 0.55 7.76
N ILE A 290 -25.08 0.85 9.05
CA ILE A 290 -24.10 0.32 9.99
C ILE A 290 -24.59 -1.07 10.42
N VAL A 291 -23.74 -2.07 10.20
CA VAL A 291 -23.97 -3.42 10.67
C VAL A 291 -23.01 -3.78 11.77
N LEU A 292 -23.50 -4.54 12.74
CA LEU A 292 -22.76 -4.92 13.93
C LEU A 292 -22.74 -6.44 14.08
N THR A 293 -21.68 -6.95 14.68
CA THR A 293 -21.57 -8.34 15.08
C THR A 293 -20.78 -8.44 16.37
N MET A 294 -21.03 -9.49 17.15
CA MET A 294 -20.17 -9.80 18.29
C MET A 294 -18.85 -10.37 17.77
N THR A 295 -17.75 -9.95 18.38
CA THR A 295 -16.44 -10.51 18.08
C THR A 295 -15.76 -11.04 19.32
N THR A 296 -14.83 -11.96 19.13
CA THR A 296 -14.00 -12.48 20.23
C THR A 296 -12.75 -11.63 20.49
N GLU A 297 -12.27 -10.96 19.44
CA GLU A 297 -11.00 -10.24 19.42
C GLU A 297 -11.04 -9.08 18.40
N ALA A 298 -10.05 -8.19 18.49
CA ALA A 298 -9.94 -7.04 17.60
C ALA A 298 -9.19 -7.39 16.29
N ILE A 299 -9.43 -6.62 15.22
CA ILE A 299 -8.68 -6.74 13.97
C ILE A 299 -7.19 -6.51 14.20
N LEU A 300 -6.34 -7.32 13.57
CA LEU A 300 -4.90 -7.06 13.47
C LEU A 300 -4.66 -5.82 12.60
N GLN A 301 -4.39 -4.69 13.25
CA GLN A 301 -4.33 -3.36 12.64
C GLN A 301 -3.52 -3.26 11.34
N PHE A 302 -2.40 -3.96 11.26
CA PHE A 302 -1.51 -3.85 10.10
C PHE A 302 -1.81 -4.86 8.99
N ARG A 303 -2.73 -5.82 9.20
CA ARG A 303 -3.04 -6.82 8.19
C ARG A 303 -4.13 -6.31 7.25
N PRO A 304 -3.82 -6.06 5.97
CA PRO A 304 -4.85 -5.69 5.02
C PRO A 304 -5.86 -6.83 4.89
N SER A 305 -7.11 -6.48 4.59
CA SER A 305 -8.15 -7.45 4.24
C SER A 305 -7.77 -8.26 3.02
N ILE A 306 -8.38 -9.42 2.83
CA ILE A 306 -8.42 -10.15 1.56
C ILE A 306 -9.83 -10.12 0.96
N LEU A 307 -9.94 -9.99 -0.36
CA LEU A 307 -11.24 -10.06 -1.08
C LEU A 307 -11.42 -11.46 -1.66
N ILE A 308 -12.54 -12.12 -1.40
CA ILE A 308 -12.88 -13.42 -2.02
C ILE A 308 -14.34 -13.41 -2.44
N GLY A 309 -14.58 -13.61 -3.73
CA GLY A 309 -15.89 -13.34 -4.32
C GLY A 309 -16.31 -11.91 -4.01
N ASN A 310 -17.42 -11.76 -3.29
CA ASN A 310 -17.97 -10.47 -2.89
C ASN A 310 -17.89 -10.21 -1.36
N ALA A 311 -16.95 -10.86 -0.68
CA ALA A 311 -16.74 -10.69 0.75
C ALA A 311 -15.29 -10.28 1.05
N LEU A 312 -15.14 -9.35 1.99
CA LEU A 312 -13.85 -8.93 2.55
C LEU A 312 -13.62 -9.65 3.88
N PHE A 313 -12.40 -10.13 4.08
CA PHE A 313 -12.01 -10.87 5.27
C PHE A 313 -10.81 -10.20 5.94
N TRP A 314 -10.93 -9.93 7.24
CA TRP A 314 -9.86 -9.42 8.10
C TRP A 314 -9.48 -10.43 9.15
N LEU A 315 -8.20 -10.48 9.48
CA LEU A 315 -7.67 -11.37 10.51
C LEU A 315 -7.78 -10.70 11.89
N LEU A 316 -8.32 -11.42 12.86
CA LEU A 316 -8.41 -10.99 14.26
C LEU A 316 -7.17 -11.40 15.05
N SER A 317 -6.87 -10.71 16.15
CA SER A 317 -5.71 -11.01 17.02
C SER A 317 -5.73 -12.43 17.59
N GLY A 318 -6.91 -13.00 17.82
CA GLY A 318 -7.07 -14.38 18.27
C GLY A 318 -6.96 -15.43 17.15
N GLY A 319 -6.74 -15.02 15.91
CA GLY A 319 -6.69 -15.88 14.72
C GLY A 319 -8.05 -16.13 14.07
N GLY A 320 -9.16 -15.66 14.66
CA GLY A 320 -10.47 -15.63 14.01
C GLY A 320 -10.48 -14.72 12.77
N VAL A 321 -11.56 -14.78 12.00
CA VAL A 321 -11.68 -14.02 10.75
C VAL A 321 -12.98 -13.24 10.74
N LEU A 322 -12.89 -11.91 10.64
CA LEU A 322 -14.05 -11.07 10.44
C LEU A 322 -14.39 -11.00 8.95
N ALA A 323 -15.61 -11.34 8.59
CA ALA A 323 -16.11 -11.39 7.22
C ALA A 323 -17.21 -10.34 7.01
N PHE A 324 -17.05 -9.51 5.99
CA PHE A 324 -18.08 -8.58 5.53
C PHE A 324 -18.52 -8.94 4.11
N ASP A 325 -19.79 -9.34 3.96
CA ASP A 325 -20.42 -9.56 2.65
C ASP A 325 -20.93 -8.23 2.11
N ILE A 326 -20.39 -7.81 0.96
CA ILE A 326 -20.67 -6.50 0.38
C ILE A 326 -22.08 -6.42 -0.21
N ASN A 327 -22.66 -7.54 -0.68
CA ASN A 327 -23.99 -7.55 -1.33
C ASN A 327 -25.10 -7.65 -0.29
N ARG A 328 -24.86 -8.44 0.75
CA ARG A 328 -25.81 -8.59 1.86
C ARG A 328 -25.68 -7.47 2.88
N GLU A 329 -24.61 -6.68 2.79
CA GLU A 329 -24.18 -5.73 3.82
C GLU A 329 -24.20 -6.41 5.20
N SER A 330 -23.61 -7.60 5.33
CA SER A 330 -23.66 -8.39 6.57
C SER A 330 -22.27 -8.65 7.12
N LEU A 331 -22.13 -8.55 8.43
CA LEU A 331 -20.87 -8.73 9.15
C LEU A 331 -20.97 -9.97 10.06
N GLY A 332 -19.95 -10.83 10.03
CA GLY A 332 -19.89 -12.01 10.89
C GLY A 332 -18.47 -12.46 11.17
N GLU A 333 -18.28 -13.16 12.27
CA GLU A 333 -17.00 -13.81 12.59
C GLU A 333 -17.00 -15.26 12.14
N ILE A 334 -15.87 -15.71 11.61
CA ILE A 334 -15.57 -17.09 11.28
C ILE A 334 -14.46 -17.53 12.24
N GLU A 335 -14.73 -18.58 13.01
CA GLU A 335 -13.75 -19.17 13.90
C GLU A 335 -12.55 -19.70 13.12
N LYS A 336 -11.38 -19.69 13.75
CA LYS A 336 -10.14 -20.24 13.16
C LYS A 336 -10.16 -21.78 13.15
N PRO A 337 -9.30 -22.45 12.35
CA PRO A 337 -9.14 -23.89 12.46
C PRO A 337 -8.72 -24.31 13.89
N VAL A 338 -9.31 -25.39 14.42
CA VAL A 338 -9.06 -25.88 15.79
C VAL A 338 -7.58 -26.19 16.01
N ASP A 339 -6.96 -26.88 15.05
CA ASP A 339 -5.54 -27.29 15.10
C ASP A 339 -4.56 -26.20 14.62
N ALA A 340 -5.06 -25.01 14.26
CA ALA A 340 -4.23 -23.88 13.88
C ALA A 340 -3.74 -23.13 15.11
N HIS A 341 -2.63 -23.62 15.68
CA HIS A 341 -1.90 -22.96 16.77
C HIS A 341 -0.86 -21.99 16.18
N HIS A 342 -0.92 -20.73 16.60
CA HIS A 342 -0.01 -19.68 16.17
C HIS A 342 0.71 -19.08 17.38
N THR A 343 1.90 -18.52 17.17
CA THR A 343 2.73 -17.94 18.24
C THR A 343 2.51 -16.44 18.40
N ASP A 344 2.23 -15.76 17.29
CA ASP A 344 2.14 -14.30 17.19
C ASP A 344 1.39 -13.88 15.90
N CYS A 345 1.22 -12.57 15.71
CA CYS A 345 0.53 -11.98 14.56
C CYS A 345 1.29 -12.04 13.22
N PHE A 346 2.55 -12.48 13.22
CA PHE A 346 3.40 -12.71 12.04
C PHE A 346 3.46 -14.17 11.63
N SER A 347 2.98 -15.07 12.48
CA SER A 347 2.85 -16.50 12.22
C SER A 347 1.53 -16.90 11.54
N ILE A 348 0.63 -15.95 11.24
CA ILE A 348 -0.68 -16.20 10.59
C ILE A 348 -0.94 -15.28 9.40
N GLN A 349 -1.58 -15.82 8.36
CA GLN A 349 -1.91 -15.09 7.14
C GLN A 349 -3.16 -15.67 6.46
N LEU A 350 -4.08 -14.80 6.01
CA LEU A 350 -5.17 -15.19 5.13
C LEU A 350 -4.71 -15.22 3.67
N LEU A 351 -5.23 -16.15 2.89
CA LEU A 351 -4.88 -16.32 1.48
C LEU A 351 -6.06 -16.85 0.65
N ARG A 352 -5.90 -16.89 -0.67
CA ARG A 352 -6.85 -17.54 -1.59
C ARG A 352 -6.40 -18.97 -1.86
N THR A 353 -7.33 -19.91 -1.80
CA THR A 353 -7.09 -21.29 -2.22
C THR A 353 -7.30 -21.46 -3.72
N ASP A 354 -6.85 -22.58 -4.27
CA ASP A 354 -6.93 -22.90 -5.69
C ASP A 354 -8.40 -22.91 -6.20
N ASP A 355 -9.35 -23.30 -5.34
CA ASP A 355 -10.80 -23.29 -5.61
C ASP A 355 -11.42 -21.90 -5.43
N SER A 356 -10.61 -20.83 -5.39
CA SER A 356 -11.03 -19.46 -5.08
C SER A 356 -11.72 -19.32 -3.72
N GLY A 357 -11.40 -20.21 -2.78
CA GLY A 357 -11.91 -20.22 -1.42
C GLY A 357 -11.03 -19.42 -0.45
N LEU A 358 -11.54 -19.25 0.77
CA LEU A 358 -10.79 -18.65 1.87
C LEU A 358 -9.80 -19.68 2.44
N GLY A 359 -8.52 -19.32 2.41
CA GLY A 359 -7.45 -20.09 3.02
C GLY A 359 -6.89 -19.42 4.27
N PHE A 360 -6.38 -20.26 5.16
CA PHE A 360 -5.73 -19.86 6.40
C PHE A 360 -4.34 -20.48 6.46
N ALA A 361 -3.30 -19.68 6.62
CA ALA A 361 -1.92 -20.15 6.74
C ALA A 361 -1.40 -19.94 8.15
N VAL A 362 -0.72 -20.95 8.67
CA VAL A 362 0.06 -20.88 9.91
C VAL A 362 1.50 -21.21 9.60
N LEU A 363 2.40 -20.31 9.98
CA LEU A 363 3.83 -20.55 10.00
C LEU A 363 4.21 -21.10 11.37
N SER A 364 4.73 -22.32 11.38
CA SER A 364 5.30 -22.94 12.58
C SER A 364 6.74 -23.34 12.31
N LYS A 365 7.67 -22.73 13.03
CA LYS A 365 9.12 -22.86 12.79
C LYS A 365 9.48 -22.44 11.36
N LEU A 366 9.75 -23.41 10.48
CA LEU A 366 10.08 -23.20 9.07
C LEU A 366 9.11 -23.95 8.14
N SER A 367 7.90 -24.22 8.61
CA SER A 367 6.86 -24.92 7.86
C SER A 367 5.60 -24.07 7.80
N ILE A 368 5.05 -23.89 6.61
CA ILE A 368 3.73 -23.27 6.41
C ILE A 368 2.70 -24.38 6.25
N HIS A 369 1.72 -24.37 7.14
CA HIS A 369 0.54 -25.23 7.11
C HIS A 369 -0.63 -24.42 6.59
N ILE A 370 -1.44 -25.00 5.70
CA ILE A 370 -2.55 -24.30 5.05
C ILE A 370 -3.84 -25.08 5.25
N TRP A 371 -4.91 -24.36 5.59
CA TRP A 371 -6.27 -24.88 5.66
C TRP A 371 -7.14 -24.15 4.63
N GLU A 372 -8.14 -24.85 4.13
CA GLU A 372 -9.17 -24.31 3.26
C GLU A 372 -10.52 -24.30 3.98
N LYS A 373 -11.24 -23.20 3.85
CA LYS A 373 -12.62 -23.09 4.30
C LYS A 373 -13.53 -23.80 3.30
N LYS A 374 -14.23 -24.84 3.74
CA LYS A 374 -15.28 -25.52 2.98
C LYS A 374 -16.64 -25.30 3.63
N LEU A 375 -17.66 -25.16 2.79
CA LEU A 375 -19.04 -25.18 3.24
C LEU A 375 -19.50 -26.64 3.23
N ASN A 376 -19.76 -27.20 4.40
CA ASN A 376 -20.48 -28.47 4.51
C ASN A 376 -21.97 -28.18 4.76
N SER A 377 -22.83 -29.18 4.57
CA SER A 377 -24.29 -29.04 4.41
C SER A 377 -25.00 -28.05 5.34
N ASP A 378 -24.50 -27.78 6.55
CA ASP A 378 -25.01 -26.73 7.45
C ASP A 378 -23.93 -25.96 8.25
N ALA A 379 -22.63 -26.21 8.01
CA ALA A 379 -21.56 -25.66 8.85
C ALA A 379 -20.30 -25.28 8.06
N ILE A 380 -19.63 -24.23 8.52
CA ILE A 380 -18.29 -23.85 8.03
C ILE A 380 -17.28 -24.83 8.62
N GLN A 381 -16.52 -25.51 7.78
CA GLN A 381 -15.47 -26.43 8.20
C GLN A 381 -14.13 -26.03 7.59
N TRP A 382 -13.10 -25.97 8.43
CA TRP A 382 -11.71 -25.85 7.96
C TRP A 382 -11.14 -27.23 7.69
N VAL A 383 -10.68 -27.45 6.47
CA VAL A 383 -10.04 -28.70 6.06
C VAL A 383 -8.55 -28.42 5.83
N PRO A 384 -7.63 -29.15 6.50
CA PRO A 384 -6.22 -29.00 6.22
C PRO A 384 -5.95 -29.40 4.78
N LEU A 385 -5.34 -28.52 4.01
CA LEU A 385 -4.72 -28.91 2.76
C LEU A 385 -3.53 -29.77 3.16
N GLN A 386 -3.44 -31.02 2.68
CA GLN A 386 -2.33 -31.94 2.95
C GLN A 386 -1.00 -31.49 2.32
N LYS A 387 -0.84 -30.18 2.12
CA LYS A 387 0.28 -29.47 1.53
C LYS A 387 0.98 -28.70 2.64
N ILE A 388 2.08 -29.27 3.14
CA ILE A 388 2.99 -28.59 4.07
C ILE A 388 4.15 -28.03 3.27
N ILE A 389 4.41 -26.73 3.41
CA ILE A 389 5.51 -26.07 2.69
C ILE A 389 6.70 -25.95 3.64
N HIS A 390 7.73 -26.76 3.40
CA HIS A 390 8.98 -26.70 4.15
C HIS A 390 9.92 -25.64 3.56
N LEU A 391 10.09 -24.54 4.28
CA LEU A 391 10.87 -23.38 3.82
C LEU A 391 12.38 -23.66 3.76
N GLU A 392 12.90 -24.54 4.62
CA GLU A 392 14.33 -24.89 4.68
C GLU A 392 14.88 -25.35 3.32
N GLY A 393 14.06 -26.07 2.54
CA GLY A 393 14.40 -26.55 1.20
C GLY A 393 14.49 -25.42 0.16
N LEU A 394 13.75 -24.33 0.36
CA LEU A 394 13.60 -23.23 -0.59
C LEU A 394 14.70 -22.17 -0.44
N PHE A 395 15.26 -22.00 0.76
CA PHE A 395 16.35 -21.07 0.97
C PHE A 395 17.67 -21.55 0.32
N PRO A 396 18.44 -20.64 -0.32
CA PRO A 396 19.76 -20.96 -0.85
C PRO A 396 20.67 -21.62 0.20
N ARG A 397 21.46 -22.64 -0.18
CA ARG A 397 22.26 -23.44 0.78
C ARG A 397 23.15 -22.62 1.72
N GLY A 398 23.71 -21.50 1.24
CA GLY A 398 24.55 -20.61 2.04
C GLY A 398 23.81 -19.75 3.07
N MET A 399 22.48 -19.80 3.09
CA MET A 399 21.62 -18.94 3.93
C MET A 399 20.88 -19.73 5.02
N ARG A 400 21.02 -21.06 5.06
CA ARG A 400 20.23 -21.93 5.98
C ARG A 400 20.59 -21.75 7.45
N SER A 401 21.84 -21.40 7.75
CA SER A 401 22.36 -21.24 9.12
C SER A 401 21.81 -20.00 9.84
N ASP A 402 21.23 -19.04 9.10
CA ASP A 402 20.75 -17.74 9.61
C ASP A 402 19.20 -17.68 9.74
N LEU A 403 18.50 -18.79 9.49
CA LEU A 403 17.03 -18.88 9.49
C LEU A 403 16.44 -19.11 10.88
N LYS A 404 16.90 -18.35 11.89
CA LYS A 404 16.39 -18.54 13.25
C LYS A 404 14.91 -18.15 13.38
N GLU A 405 14.45 -17.17 12.59
CA GLU A 405 13.07 -16.71 12.58
C GLU A 405 12.66 -16.30 11.15
N VAL A 406 11.43 -16.66 10.77
CA VAL A 406 10.77 -16.25 9.53
C VAL A 406 9.41 -15.70 9.91
N GLU A 407 8.96 -14.65 9.22
CA GLU A 407 7.67 -14.02 9.45
C GLU A 407 6.89 -13.90 8.16
N MET A 408 5.59 -14.15 8.22
CA MET A 408 4.68 -13.72 7.15
C MET A 408 4.37 -12.25 7.37
N VAL A 409 4.75 -11.40 6.42
CA VAL A 409 4.67 -9.94 6.57
C VAL A 409 3.77 -9.27 5.54
N GLY A 410 3.23 -10.03 4.59
CA GLY A 410 2.29 -9.53 3.59
C GLY A 410 1.77 -10.64 2.70
N TYR A 411 0.76 -10.31 1.91
CA TYR A 411 0.17 -11.23 0.95
C TYR A 411 -0.31 -10.46 -0.28
N GLU A 412 0.06 -10.95 -1.46
CA GLU A 412 -0.28 -10.38 -2.75
C GLU A 412 -1.36 -11.22 -3.40
N GLU A 413 -2.59 -10.70 -3.36
CA GLU A 413 -3.81 -11.45 -3.65
C GLU A 413 -3.97 -11.86 -5.12
N ASP A 414 -3.43 -11.08 -6.07
CA ASP A 414 -3.68 -11.34 -7.49
C ASP A 414 -2.77 -12.44 -8.03
N SER A 415 -1.60 -12.67 -7.43
CA SER A 415 -0.67 -13.75 -7.83
C SER A 415 -0.47 -14.80 -6.75
N ASN A 416 -1.26 -14.75 -5.67
CA ASN A 416 -1.25 -15.70 -4.57
C ASN A 416 0.17 -15.88 -3.98
N MET A 417 0.82 -14.77 -3.64
CA MET A 417 2.19 -14.76 -3.11
C MET A 417 2.22 -14.30 -1.66
N ILE A 418 2.85 -15.09 -0.79
CA ILE A 418 3.14 -14.70 0.59
C ILE A 418 4.48 -13.95 0.61
N VAL A 419 4.52 -12.83 1.31
CA VAL A 419 5.76 -12.09 1.58
C VAL A 419 6.31 -12.59 2.92
N LEU A 420 7.54 -13.10 2.88
CA LEU A 420 8.26 -13.64 4.02
C LEU A 420 9.43 -12.73 4.36
N SER A 421 9.55 -12.32 5.62
CA SER A 421 10.71 -11.59 6.12
C SER A 421 11.63 -12.49 6.94
N THR A 422 12.93 -12.28 6.81
CA THR A 422 13.99 -13.05 7.48
C THR A 422 15.19 -12.16 7.80
N TYR A 423 16.13 -12.62 8.62
CA TYR A 423 17.40 -11.92 8.94
C TYR A 423 18.21 -11.45 7.74
N ILE A 424 18.07 -12.10 6.59
CA ILE A 424 18.83 -11.78 5.39
C ILE A 424 18.04 -10.90 4.41
N GLY A 425 16.73 -10.79 4.53
CA GLY A 425 15.88 -9.95 3.68
C GLY A 425 14.51 -10.56 3.44
N ASP A 426 13.81 -9.98 2.47
CA ASP A 426 12.41 -10.30 2.19
C ASP A 426 12.27 -11.08 0.88
N PHE A 427 11.35 -12.05 0.92
CA PHE A 427 11.15 -13.05 -0.10
C PHE A 427 9.67 -13.12 -0.49
N MET A 428 9.40 -13.36 -1.77
CA MET A 428 8.08 -13.73 -2.25
C MET A 428 8.03 -15.24 -2.46
N LEU A 429 7.02 -15.88 -1.89
CA LEU A 429 6.71 -17.29 -2.08
C LEU A 429 5.39 -17.41 -2.84
N GLN A 430 5.43 -17.89 -4.08
CA GLN A 430 4.23 -18.22 -4.85
C GLN A 430 3.76 -19.64 -4.50
N LEU A 431 2.54 -19.77 -4.00
CA LEU A 431 2.05 -21.02 -3.39
C LEU A 431 1.83 -22.17 -4.38
N GLU A 432 1.48 -21.87 -5.63
CA GLU A 432 1.23 -22.88 -6.67
C GLU A 432 2.53 -23.43 -7.26
N SER A 433 3.39 -22.53 -7.76
CA SER A 433 4.63 -22.89 -8.46
C SER A 433 5.80 -23.19 -7.53
N MET A 434 5.65 -22.88 -6.23
CA MET A 434 6.74 -22.86 -5.24
C MET A 434 7.91 -21.95 -5.65
N ARG A 435 7.66 -20.98 -6.53
CA ARG A 435 8.66 -19.99 -6.89
C ARG A 435 8.99 -19.13 -5.68
N PHE A 436 10.26 -19.11 -5.31
CA PHE A 436 10.77 -18.45 -4.13
C PHE A 436 11.87 -17.47 -4.52
N GLU A 437 11.59 -16.17 -4.41
CA GLU A 437 12.48 -15.12 -4.91
C GLU A 437 12.70 -14.03 -3.87
N ARG A 438 13.97 -13.66 -3.69
CA ARG A 438 14.35 -12.51 -2.87
C ARG A 438 14.16 -11.24 -3.70
N PHE A 439 13.41 -10.29 -3.18
CA PHE A 439 13.24 -8.98 -3.82
C PHE A 439 13.91 -7.85 -3.03
N SER A 440 14.15 -8.04 -1.73
CA SER A 440 14.79 -7.05 -0.87
C SER A 440 16.01 -7.64 -0.15
N LYS A 441 17.10 -6.86 -0.09
CA LYS A 441 18.24 -7.14 0.78
C LYS A 441 18.09 -6.32 2.06
N ARG A 442 18.27 -6.96 3.22
CA ARG A 442 18.00 -6.31 4.50
C ARG A 442 18.97 -5.15 4.77
N ASN A 443 18.41 -3.99 5.13
CA ASN A 443 19.13 -2.84 5.69
C ASN A 443 18.57 -2.37 7.05
N CYS A 444 17.41 -2.86 7.52
CA CYS A 444 16.73 -2.35 8.73
C CYS A 444 15.93 -3.43 9.52
N THR A 445 15.41 -3.01 10.69
CA THR A 445 14.83 -3.80 11.81
C THR A 445 13.63 -4.68 11.47
N TRP A 446 13.34 -5.61 12.37
CA TRP A 446 12.22 -6.57 12.39
C TRP A 446 10.83 -5.89 12.39
N ASN A 447 9.76 -6.63 12.06
CA ASN A 447 8.35 -6.19 12.06
C ASN A 447 7.91 -5.16 11.01
N ARG A 448 8.27 -5.34 9.73
CA ARG A 448 7.75 -4.48 8.66
C ARG A 448 6.68 -5.18 7.86
N ILE A 449 5.55 -4.50 7.67
CA ILE A 449 4.41 -5.02 6.93
C ILE A 449 4.50 -4.53 5.49
N HIS A 450 4.23 -5.42 4.55
CA HIS A 450 4.27 -5.12 3.13
C HIS A 450 2.87 -5.06 2.54
N HIS A 451 2.47 -3.89 2.07
CA HIS A 451 1.23 -3.69 1.32
C HIS A 451 1.54 -3.68 -0.19
N PRO A 452 1.18 -4.75 -0.93
CA PRO A 452 1.48 -4.84 -2.35
C PRO A 452 0.72 -3.81 -3.16
N TYR A 453 1.43 -3.12 -4.04
CA TYR A 453 0.84 -2.12 -4.93
C TYR A 453 0.97 -2.55 -6.40
N ARG A 454 -0.18 -2.82 -7.02
CA ARG A 454 -0.28 -3.13 -8.44
C ARG A 454 -0.94 -2.00 -9.18
N ASN A 455 -0.33 -1.56 -10.27
CA ASN A 455 -0.94 -0.62 -11.21
C ASN A 455 -0.20 -0.65 -12.55
N PHE A 456 -0.83 -0.15 -13.61
CA PHE A 456 -0.13 0.12 -14.87
C PHE A 456 0.64 1.44 -14.74
N TYR A 457 1.96 1.36 -14.82
CA TYR A 457 2.80 2.55 -14.79
C TYR A 457 2.75 3.27 -16.15
N THR A 458 1.83 4.22 -16.27
CA THR A 458 1.60 4.98 -17.49
C THR A 458 2.44 6.26 -17.49
N ALA A 459 2.69 6.80 -18.68
CA ALA A 459 3.33 8.10 -18.83
C ALA A 459 2.30 9.21 -18.49
N GLY A 460 2.00 9.40 -17.21
CA GLY A 460 0.97 10.35 -16.78
C GLY A 460 1.23 11.80 -17.23
N LYS A 461 0.15 12.50 -17.58
CA LYS A 461 0.10 13.97 -17.59
C LYS A 461 0.06 14.44 -16.14
N GLY A 462 1.10 15.14 -15.67
CA GLY A 462 0.97 15.95 -14.46
C GLY A 462 1.70 15.53 -13.19
N VAL A 463 2.90 14.94 -13.27
CA VAL A 463 4.00 15.36 -12.38
C VAL A 463 5.25 15.31 -13.24
N GLY A 464 5.87 16.47 -13.45
CA GLY A 464 7.02 16.61 -14.34
C GLY A 464 8.06 15.53 -14.06
N TRP A 465 8.49 14.84 -15.12
CA TRP A 465 9.68 14.02 -15.11
C TRP A 465 10.89 14.93 -14.80
N LYS A 466 11.11 15.26 -13.52
CA LYS A 466 12.38 15.81 -13.09
C LYS A 466 13.34 14.64 -13.02
N TRP A 467 14.01 14.40 -14.14
CA TRP A 467 15.22 13.60 -14.16
C TRP A 467 16.19 14.23 -13.17
N VAL A 468 16.62 13.44 -12.18
CA VAL A 468 17.84 13.78 -11.44
C VAL A 468 18.95 13.39 -12.39
N ASP A 469 19.54 14.38 -13.06
CA ASP A 469 20.80 14.19 -13.77
C ASP A 469 21.84 13.77 -12.74
N GLN A 470 22.11 12.47 -12.66
CA GLN A 470 23.35 11.99 -12.05
C GLN A 470 24.46 12.39 -13.01
N LYS A 471 25.17 13.46 -12.66
CA LYS A 471 26.46 13.79 -13.26
C LYS A 471 27.33 12.54 -13.22
N LEU A 472 27.77 12.12 -14.41
CA LEU A 472 28.78 11.10 -14.65
C LEU A 472 30.09 11.43 -13.93
#